data_AF-A0A3P6EY16-F1
#
_entry.id   AF-A0A3P6EY16-F1
#
_cell.length_a   1.000
_cell.length_b   1.000
_cell.length_c   1.000
_cell.angle_alpha   90.00
_cell.angle_beta   90.00
_cell.angle_gamma   90.00
#
_symmetry.space_group_name_H-M   'P 1'
#
loop_
_entity.id
_entity.type
_entity.pdbx_description
1 polymer ?
#
loop_
_entity_poly.entity_id
_entity_poly.type
_entity_poly.pdbx_seq_one_letter_code
_entity_poly.pdbx_strand_id
1 'polypeptide(L)'
;MLIGAEGFYAINNPFQTNGPKWFSEIKWLDFDMYLRMDLPGVGSDPDVVDISVDDSKKGVTIKALAPCLNINDSFPRSYYTYIGLGCHCCEISSVDNPQVTDGVLRQILSTTPIKGDDGAPGSPPEEIHSLLFLGTDPYADPESTGKILQPHPGLSEGPASAYEYKQLLDGSVYVRLDMPGVSDVDINVDFVNYRLIVVGDAPTVSHDSGGRSYSAVAAQANIFPINPPRVEHNVDNGVVRLFIHPT
;
A
#
# COMPACT_ATOMS: atom_id res chain seq x y z
N MET A 1 5.73 -15.50 16.22
CA MET A 1 4.56 -14.65 16.51
C MET A 1 5.03 -13.23 16.33
N LEU A 2 4.61 -12.57 15.25
CA LEU A 2 4.92 -11.16 15.01
C LEU A 2 4.10 -10.33 16.00
N ILE A 3 4.76 -9.48 16.77
CA ILE A 3 4.10 -8.58 17.71
C ILE A 3 4.39 -7.18 17.17
N GLY A 4 3.38 -6.50 16.61
CA GLY A 4 3.45 -5.05 16.46
C GLY A 4 3.78 -4.45 17.82
N ALA A 5 4.69 -3.47 17.89
CA ALA A 5 5.21 -2.98 19.17
C ALA A 5 4.07 -2.53 20.13
N GLU A 6 2.95 -2.11 19.56
CA GLU A 6 1.63 -1.98 20.20
C GLU A 6 0.57 -2.66 19.31
N GLY A 7 -0.58 -3.06 19.86
CA GLY A 7 -1.55 -3.96 19.21
C GLY A 7 -2.02 -3.56 17.80
N PHE A 8 -2.60 -4.53 17.06
CA PHE A 8 -3.07 -4.37 15.67
C PHE A 8 -3.95 -3.12 15.48
N TYR A 9 -3.40 -2.11 14.81
CA TYR A 9 -4.10 -0.86 14.53
C TYR A 9 -4.87 -0.90 13.19
N ALA A 10 -4.42 -1.69 12.22
CA ALA A 10 -5.08 -1.82 10.92
C ALA A 10 -5.05 -3.26 10.39
N ILE A 11 -6.10 -3.69 9.71
CA ILE A 11 -6.19 -5.04 9.13
C ILE A 11 -5.42 -5.19 7.81
N ASN A 12 -5.05 -4.10 7.14
CA ASN A 12 -4.31 -4.11 5.88
C ASN A 12 -2.80 -4.30 6.07
N ASN A 13 -2.25 -3.91 7.22
CA ASN A 13 -0.82 -4.08 7.48
C ASN A 13 -0.57 -4.29 8.98
N PRO A 14 0.10 -5.40 9.39
CA PRO A 14 0.33 -5.70 10.80
C PRO A 14 1.27 -4.72 11.50
N PHE A 15 2.00 -3.91 10.75
CA PHE A 15 2.98 -2.97 11.28
C PHE A 15 2.45 -1.55 11.33
N GLN A 16 1.34 -1.24 10.66
CA GLN A 16 0.80 0.12 10.69
C GLN A 16 0.31 0.44 12.09
N THR A 17 0.73 1.56 12.66
CA THR A 17 0.38 2.03 14.01
C THR A 17 -0.44 3.31 14.01
N ASN A 18 -0.46 4.05 12.90
CA ASN A 18 -1.25 5.27 12.74
C ASN A 18 -1.62 5.52 11.26
N GLY A 19 -2.50 6.49 11.02
CA GLY A 19 -2.87 6.97 9.69
C GLY A 19 -4.08 6.28 9.07
N PRO A 20 -4.38 6.57 7.79
CA PRO A 20 -5.51 5.99 7.05
C PRO A 20 -5.39 4.47 6.97
N LYS A 21 -6.44 3.73 7.29
CA LYS A 21 -6.49 2.26 7.19
C LYS A 21 -6.87 1.84 5.77
N TRP A 22 -6.89 0.53 5.50
CA TRP A 22 -7.11 -0.10 4.19
C TRP A 22 -5.96 0.01 3.20
N PHE A 23 -5.98 -0.88 2.20
CA PHE A 23 -5.02 -0.88 1.11
C PHE A 23 -5.25 0.26 0.11
N SER A 24 -6.49 0.76 0.03
CA SER A 24 -6.88 1.77 -0.94
C SER A 24 -7.69 2.88 -0.31
N GLU A 25 -7.61 4.07 -0.91
CA GLU A 25 -8.41 5.24 -0.59
C GLU A 25 -8.98 5.79 -1.90
N ILE A 26 -10.26 6.16 -1.89
CA ILE A 26 -10.93 6.78 -3.03
C ILE A 26 -11.62 8.05 -2.55
N LYS A 27 -11.45 9.15 -3.29
CA LYS A 27 -12.09 10.43 -3.01
C LYS A 27 -12.57 11.08 -4.29
N TRP A 28 -13.61 11.89 -4.15
CA TRP A 28 -14.03 12.81 -5.20
C TRP A 28 -13.36 14.17 -5.00
N LEU A 29 -12.79 14.70 -6.09
CA LEU A 29 -12.20 16.02 -6.24
C LEU A 29 -13.07 16.76 -7.28
N ASP A 30 -14.22 17.26 -6.85
CA ASP A 30 -15.28 17.78 -7.73
C ASP A 30 -15.81 16.70 -8.71
N PHE A 31 -15.42 16.77 -9.99
CA PHE A 31 -15.76 15.78 -11.02
C PHE A 31 -14.67 14.73 -11.23
N ASP A 32 -13.50 14.88 -10.61
CA ASP A 32 -12.42 13.93 -10.74
C ASP A 32 -12.41 12.95 -9.57
N MET A 33 -11.96 11.73 -9.80
CA MET A 33 -11.80 10.72 -8.76
C MET A 33 -10.32 10.52 -8.45
N TYR A 34 -9.93 10.77 -7.20
CA TYR A 34 -8.64 10.38 -6.67
C TYR A 34 -8.67 8.94 -6.19
N LEU A 35 -7.66 8.17 -6.56
CA LEU A 35 -7.40 6.81 -6.11
C LEU A 35 -6.00 6.73 -5.53
N ARG A 36 -5.87 6.16 -4.34
CA ARG A 36 -4.60 5.76 -3.74
C ARG A 36 -4.61 4.26 -3.44
N MET A 37 -3.53 3.55 -3.74
CA MET A 37 -3.41 2.10 -3.51
C MET A 37 -2.01 1.68 -3.03
N ASP A 38 -1.96 0.86 -2.00
CA ASP A 38 -0.75 0.20 -1.49
C ASP A 38 -0.29 -0.91 -2.44
N LEU A 39 0.77 -0.67 -3.20
CA LEU A 39 1.38 -1.65 -4.10
C LEU A 39 2.85 -1.87 -3.71
N PRO A 40 3.14 -2.42 -2.50
CA PRO A 40 4.50 -2.55 -2.01
C PRO A 40 5.39 -3.34 -2.98
N GLY A 41 6.50 -2.72 -3.38
CA GLY A 41 7.48 -3.25 -4.33
C GLY A 41 7.30 -2.74 -5.77
N VAL A 42 6.15 -2.14 -6.10
CA VAL A 42 5.92 -1.50 -7.40
C VAL A 42 6.65 -0.16 -7.46
N GLY A 43 7.50 0.00 -8.46
CA GLY A 43 8.29 1.22 -8.67
C GLY A 43 7.61 2.25 -9.56
N SER A 44 8.30 3.37 -9.78
CA SER A 44 7.86 4.47 -10.65
C SER A 44 8.12 4.23 -12.15
N ASP A 45 8.61 3.05 -12.53
CA ASP A 45 8.83 2.71 -13.93
C ASP A 45 7.47 2.63 -14.65
N PRO A 46 7.23 3.40 -15.73
CA PRO A 46 5.95 3.40 -16.42
C PRO A 46 5.57 2.03 -16.98
N ASP A 47 6.53 1.13 -17.24
CA ASP A 47 6.24 -0.19 -17.78
C ASP A 47 5.73 -1.18 -16.71
N VAL A 48 5.84 -0.83 -15.42
CA VAL A 48 5.39 -1.71 -14.33
C VAL A 48 3.98 -1.42 -13.84
N VAL A 49 3.32 -0.35 -14.33
CA VAL A 49 1.91 -0.07 -14.03
C VAL A 49 1.14 0.28 -15.30
N ASP A 50 0.07 -0.47 -15.54
CA ASP A 50 -0.90 -0.22 -16.61
C ASP A 50 -2.26 0.11 -15.99
N ILE A 51 -2.83 1.25 -16.40
CA ILE A 51 -4.18 1.66 -16.02
C ILE A 51 -4.97 1.88 -17.30
N SER A 52 -5.99 1.06 -17.50
CA SER A 52 -6.82 1.08 -18.70
C SER A 52 -8.28 1.34 -18.35
N VAL A 53 -8.89 2.32 -19.03
CA VAL A 53 -10.34 2.57 -18.96
C VAL A 53 -11.06 1.46 -19.72
N ASP A 54 -12.11 0.91 -19.12
CA ASP A 54 -12.94 -0.07 -19.80
C ASP A 54 -13.76 0.54 -20.95
N ASP A 55 -14.23 -0.29 -21.89
CA ASP A 55 -15.00 0.17 -23.04
C ASP A 55 -16.30 0.90 -22.65
N SER A 56 -16.84 0.60 -21.46
CA SER A 56 -18.04 1.26 -20.94
C SER A 56 -17.76 2.65 -20.38
N LYS A 57 -16.48 3.00 -20.19
CA LYS A 57 -16.01 4.18 -19.46
C LYS A 57 -16.56 4.26 -18.03
N LYS A 58 -16.94 3.12 -17.45
CA LYS A 58 -17.48 3.04 -16.09
C LYS A 58 -16.49 2.50 -15.10
N GLY A 59 -15.29 2.11 -15.52
CA GLY A 59 -14.24 1.75 -14.59
C GLY A 59 -12.87 1.74 -15.24
N VAL A 60 -11.88 1.52 -14.38
CA VAL A 60 -10.50 1.27 -14.77
C VAL A 60 -10.06 -0.09 -14.27
N THR A 61 -9.29 -0.79 -15.11
CA THR A 61 -8.48 -1.92 -14.70
C THR A 61 -7.07 -1.44 -14.40
N ILE A 62 -6.54 -1.83 -13.25
CA ILE A 62 -5.18 -1.51 -12.82
C ILE A 62 -4.39 -2.81 -12.73
N LYS A 63 -3.27 -2.84 -13.43
CA LYS A 63 -2.30 -3.92 -13.38
C LYS A 63 -0.97 -3.35 -12.94
N ALA A 64 -0.30 -4.03 -12.01
CA ALA A 64 1.03 -3.62 -11.59
C ALA A 64 1.94 -4.80 -11.30
N LEU A 65 3.24 -4.64 -11.55
CA LEU A 65 4.27 -5.61 -11.28
C LEU A 65 5.24 -5.07 -10.23
N ALA A 66 5.43 -5.83 -9.14
CA ALA A 66 6.48 -5.62 -8.17
C ALA A 66 7.57 -6.68 -8.40
N PRO A 67 8.68 -6.35 -9.09
CA PRO A 67 9.77 -7.29 -9.31
C PRO A 67 10.52 -7.61 -8.00
N CYS A 68 11.26 -8.71 -7.98
CA CYS A 68 12.26 -8.95 -6.95
C CYS A 68 13.43 -7.98 -7.16
N LEU A 69 13.65 -7.09 -6.19
CA LEU A 69 14.79 -6.16 -6.21
C LEU A 69 15.98 -6.69 -5.41
N ASN A 70 15.77 -7.74 -4.62
CA ASN A 70 16.83 -8.47 -3.95
C ASN A 70 16.81 -9.96 -4.31
N ILE A 71 18.00 -10.58 -4.37
CA ILE A 71 18.14 -12.02 -4.62
C ILE A 71 17.46 -12.89 -3.56
N ASN A 72 17.26 -12.34 -2.35
CA ASN A 72 16.59 -13.00 -1.25
C ASN A 72 15.08 -12.75 -1.21
N ASP A 73 14.50 -11.94 -2.11
CA ASP A 73 13.05 -11.85 -2.26
C ASP A 73 12.50 -13.22 -2.70
N SER A 74 11.34 -13.63 -2.17
CA SER A 74 10.81 -14.97 -2.46
C SER A 74 10.24 -15.14 -3.86
N PHE A 75 9.44 -14.17 -4.30
CA PHE A 75 8.80 -14.19 -5.61
C PHE A 75 8.32 -12.77 -5.96
N PRO A 76 8.31 -12.36 -7.24
CA PRO A 76 7.68 -11.10 -7.64
C PRO A 76 6.18 -11.10 -7.27
N ARG A 77 5.58 -9.92 -7.20
CA ARG A 77 4.11 -9.80 -7.05
C ARG A 77 3.49 -9.18 -8.27
N SER A 78 2.32 -9.69 -8.63
CA SER A 78 1.46 -9.09 -9.62
C SER A 78 0.19 -8.61 -8.94
N TYR A 79 -0.24 -7.41 -9.29
CA TYR A 79 -1.47 -6.81 -8.82
C TYR A 79 -2.44 -6.67 -10.00
N TYR A 80 -3.70 -6.99 -9.76
CA TYR A 80 -4.81 -6.82 -10.67
C TYR A 80 -6.03 -6.36 -9.88
N THR A 81 -6.60 -5.22 -10.23
CA THR A 81 -7.84 -4.74 -9.61
C THR A 81 -8.69 -3.96 -10.60
N TYR A 82 -9.98 -3.87 -10.30
CA TYR A 82 -10.96 -3.10 -11.06
C TYR A 82 -11.62 -2.09 -10.13
N ILE A 83 -11.61 -0.82 -10.53
CA ILE A 83 -12.28 0.26 -9.81
C ILE A 83 -13.34 0.85 -10.73
N GLY A 84 -14.60 0.78 -10.31
CA GLY A 84 -15.73 1.30 -11.08
C GLY A 84 -16.22 2.66 -10.58
N LEU A 85 -17.07 3.29 -11.39
CA LEU A 85 -17.98 4.35 -11.01
C LEU A 85 -19.29 3.73 -10.53
N GLY A 86 -19.68 4.06 -9.31
CA GLY A 86 -20.93 3.57 -8.73
C GLY A 86 -22.18 4.24 -9.31
N CYS A 87 -22.00 5.29 -10.12
CA CYS A 87 -23.06 6.17 -10.58
C CYS A 87 -23.36 5.99 -12.08
N HIS A 88 -24.58 6.34 -12.47
CA HIS A 88 -25.01 6.31 -13.87
C HIS A 88 -24.87 7.66 -14.59
N CYS A 89 -24.50 8.72 -13.88
CA CYS A 89 -24.49 10.10 -14.35
C CYS A 89 -23.16 10.59 -14.94
N CYS A 90 -22.06 9.86 -14.75
CA CYS A 90 -20.73 10.27 -15.22
C CYS A 90 -20.01 9.13 -15.94
N GLU A 91 -19.10 9.46 -16.84
CA GLU A 91 -18.17 8.52 -17.48
C GLU A 91 -16.72 8.96 -17.25
N ILE A 92 -15.80 8.00 -17.17
CA ILE A 92 -14.36 8.28 -17.12
C ILE A 92 -13.94 8.77 -18.51
N SER A 93 -13.40 9.98 -18.52
CA SER A 93 -13.00 10.69 -19.74
C SER A 93 -11.51 10.54 -20.04
N SER A 94 -10.67 10.51 -19.00
CA SER A 94 -9.23 10.33 -19.12
C SER A 94 -8.60 9.81 -17.83
N VAL A 95 -7.41 9.25 -17.98
CA VAL A 95 -6.54 8.80 -16.89
C VAL A 95 -5.17 9.38 -17.17
N ASP A 96 -4.62 10.14 -16.23
CA ASP A 96 -3.26 10.65 -16.33
C ASP A 96 -2.23 9.52 -16.19
N ASN A 97 -0.96 9.78 -16.51
CA ASN A 97 0.10 8.81 -16.32
C ASN A 97 0.14 8.31 -14.86
N PRO A 98 0.33 7.00 -14.63
CA PRO A 98 0.43 6.43 -13.29
C PRO A 98 1.48 7.14 -12.43
N GLN A 99 1.08 7.67 -11.27
CA GLN A 99 2.02 8.23 -10.30
C GLN A 99 2.26 7.22 -9.18
N VAL A 100 3.38 6.51 -9.27
CA VAL A 100 3.79 5.57 -8.22
C VAL A 100 5.01 6.12 -7.52
N THR A 101 4.96 6.15 -6.19
CA THR A 101 6.10 6.53 -5.36
C THR A 101 6.07 5.70 -4.09
N ASP A 102 7.23 5.14 -3.73
CA ASP A 102 7.40 4.29 -2.53
C ASP A 102 6.36 3.17 -2.42
N GLY A 103 6.06 2.50 -3.54
CA GLY A 103 5.10 1.40 -3.56
C GLY A 103 3.66 1.84 -3.30
N VAL A 104 3.31 3.09 -3.59
CA VAL A 104 1.94 3.60 -3.50
C VAL A 104 1.57 4.26 -4.81
N LEU A 105 0.53 3.74 -5.47
CA LEU A 105 -0.09 4.37 -6.64
C LEU A 105 -1.02 5.49 -6.17
N ARG A 106 -0.92 6.65 -6.81
CA ARG A 106 -1.79 7.82 -6.62
C ARG A 106 -2.27 8.27 -8.00
N GLN A 107 -3.54 8.18 -8.27
CA GLN A 107 -4.09 8.40 -9.59
C GLN A 107 -5.29 9.33 -9.53
N ILE A 108 -5.36 10.29 -10.47
CA ILE A 108 -6.56 11.07 -10.73
C ILE A 108 -7.22 10.49 -12.00
N LEU A 109 -8.50 10.19 -11.91
CA LEU A 109 -9.35 9.79 -13.03
C LEU A 109 -10.32 10.93 -13.32
N SER A 110 -10.24 11.53 -14.50
CA SER A 110 -11.15 12.62 -14.84
C SER A 110 -12.49 12.08 -15.30
N THR A 111 -13.60 12.61 -14.78
CA THR A 111 -14.94 12.19 -15.21
C THR A 111 -15.73 13.32 -15.84
N THR A 112 -16.58 12.97 -16.80
CA THR A 112 -17.50 13.92 -17.44
C THR A 112 -18.95 13.51 -17.21
N PRO A 113 -19.85 14.45 -16.90
CA PRO A 113 -21.27 14.17 -16.84
C PRO A 113 -21.82 13.63 -18.16
N ILE A 114 -22.63 12.59 -18.07
CA ILE A 114 -23.47 12.11 -19.15
C ILE A 114 -24.66 13.07 -19.25
N LYS A 115 -24.89 13.61 -20.44
CA LYS A 115 -26.06 14.48 -20.68
C LYS A 115 -27.32 13.64 -20.59
N GLY A 116 -28.32 14.13 -19.86
CA GLY A 116 -29.66 13.54 -19.86
C GLY A 116 -30.35 13.67 -21.23
N ASP A 117 -31.47 12.99 -21.41
CA ASP A 117 -32.30 13.06 -22.63
C ASP A 117 -32.80 14.49 -22.91
N ASP A 118 -32.81 15.36 -21.91
CA ASP A 118 -33.16 16.79 -22.01
C ASP A 118 -31.97 17.70 -22.38
N GLY A 119 -30.78 17.12 -22.56
CA GLY A 119 -29.54 17.83 -22.90
C GLY A 119 -28.91 18.58 -21.72
N ALA A 120 -29.49 18.52 -20.52
CA ALA A 120 -28.91 19.10 -19.32
C ALA A 120 -27.76 18.20 -18.82
N PRO A 121 -26.63 18.77 -18.34
CA PRO A 121 -25.65 18.00 -17.60
C PRO A 121 -26.35 17.40 -16.37
N GLY A 122 -26.31 16.08 -16.21
CA GLY A 122 -26.71 15.48 -14.95
C GLY A 122 -25.81 16.05 -13.85
N SER A 123 -26.36 16.79 -12.91
CA SER A 123 -25.65 17.25 -11.71
C SER A 123 -26.14 16.42 -10.53
N PRO A 124 -25.45 15.33 -10.16
CA PRO A 124 -25.82 14.56 -8.99
C PRO A 124 -25.36 15.34 -7.75
N PRO A 125 -26.15 15.34 -6.67
CA PRO A 125 -25.62 15.75 -5.36
C PRO A 125 -24.44 14.83 -4.98
N GLU A 126 -23.41 15.39 -4.33
CA GLU A 126 -22.19 14.70 -3.85
C GLU A 126 -22.46 13.35 -3.17
N GLU A 127 -23.64 13.21 -2.55
CA GLU A 127 -24.11 11.99 -1.90
C GLU A 127 -24.21 10.77 -2.84
N ILE A 128 -24.55 10.93 -4.12
CA ILE A 128 -24.70 9.81 -5.08
C ILE A 128 -23.34 9.28 -5.56
N HIS A 129 -22.35 10.16 -5.67
CA HIS A 129 -20.97 9.78 -6.03
C HIS A 129 -20.24 9.07 -4.90
N SER A 130 -20.68 9.28 -3.66
CA SER A 130 -20.09 8.70 -2.45
C SER A 130 -20.57 7.27 -2.14
N LEU A 131 -21.60 6.77 -2.83
CA LEU A 131 -22.42 5.66 -2.31
C LEU A 131 -22.15 4.26 -2.86
N LEU A 132 -21.21 4.08 -3.78
CA LEU A 132 -20.95 2.77 -4.37
C LEU A 132 -19.47 2.66 -4.71
N PHE A 133 -18.68 2.15 -3.77
CA PHE A 133 -17.57 1.20 -3.86
C PHE A 133 -16.94 1.10 -2.45
N LEU A 134 -16.23 0.02 -2.13
CA LEU A 134 -15.71 -0.37 -0.80
C LEU A 134 -14.70 0.62 -0.14
N GLY A 135 -14.80 1.92 -0.39
CA GLY A 135 -14.08 2.95 0.33
C GLY A 135 -14.87 3.35 1.57
N THR A 136 -14.80 2.57 2.64
CA THR A 136 -15.11 3.15 3.94
C THR A 136 -14.10 4.26 4.20
N ASP A 137 -14.54 5.36 4.80
CA ASP A 137 -13.64 6.41 5.29
C ASP A 137 -12.46 5.72 5.99
N PRO A 138 -11.22 5.91 5.53
CA PRO A 138 -10.08 5.14 6.01
C PRO A 138 -9.77 5.41 7.49
N TYR A 139 -10.41 6.41 8.09
CA TYR A 139 -10.36 6.68 9.53
C TYR A 139 -11.59 6.19 10.31
N ALA A 140 -12.78 6.17 9.70
CA ALA A 140 -14.03 6.03 10.45
C ALA A 140 -14.62 4.62 10.53
N ASP A 141 -13.99 3.60 9.94
CA ASP A 141 -14.50 2.22 9.99
C ASP A 141 -13.86 1.39 11.11
N PRO A 142 -14.56 1.08 12.22
CA PRO A 142 -14.02 0.22 13.27
C PRO A 142 -13.69 -1.20 12.76
N GLU A 143 -14.34 -1.67 11.69
CA GLU A 143 -14.08 -2.98 11.09
C GLU A 143 -12.71 -3.05 10.41
N SER A 144 -12.12 -1.90 10.06
CA SER A 144 -10.78 -1.79 9.50
C SER A 144 -9.65 -1.97 10.53
N THR A 145 -10.01 -2.19 11.80
CA THR A 145 -9.10 -2.49 12.93
C THR A 145 -9.41 -3.87 13.49
N GLY A 146 -8.41 -4.74 13.62
CA GLY A 146 -8.67 -6.08 14.12
C GLY A 146 -7.46 -7.00 14.12
N LYS A 147 -7.62 -8.18 14.74
CA LYS A 147 -6.57 -9.19 14.87
C LYS A 147 -6.33 -10.02 13.61
N ILE A 148 -7.26 -9.96 12.65
CA ILE A 148 -7.23 -10.74 11.42
C ILE A 148 -6.77 -9.82 10.31
N LEU A 149 -5.59 -10.11 9.75
CA LEU A 149 -5.10 -9.41 8.57
C LEU A 149 -5.92 -9.81 7.35
N GLN A 150 -6.30 -8.81 6.55
CA GLN A 150 -6.91 -9.02 5.25
C GLN A 150 -5.82 -9.17 4.19
N PRO A 151 -5.98 -10.09 3.22
CA PRO A 151 -5.10 -10.12 2.07
C PRO A 151 -5.29 -8.84 1.23
N HIS A 152 -4.23 -8.41 0.54
CA HIS A 152 -4.34 -7.30 -0.39
C HIS A 152 -5.34 -7.65 -1.50
N PRO A 153 -6.44 -6.89 -1.67
CA PRO A 153 -7.56 -7.28 -2.54
C PRO A 153 -7.19 -7.32 -4.02
N GLY A 154 -6.18 -6.54 -4.41
CA GLY A 154 -5.64 -6.54 -5.76
C GLY A 154 -4.48 -7.50 -5.99
N LEU A 155 -4.02 -8.29 -5.01
CA LEU A 155 -2.88 -9.19 -5.23
C LEU A 155 -3.35 -10.42 -6.03
N SER A 156 -2.84 -10.60 -7.25
CA SER A 156 -3.19 -11.74 -8.11
C SER A 156 -2.16 -12.87 -8.03
N GLU A 157 -0.88 -12.54 -7.93
CA GLU A 157 0.21 -13.51 -7.83
C GLU A 157 1.30 -13.03 -6.87
N GLY A 158 2.00 -14.00 -6.26
CA GLY A 158 3.13 -13.74 -5.35
C GLY A 158 2.77 -13.80 -3.86
N PRO A 159 3.71 -13.43 -2.98
CA PRO A 159 3.56 -13.60 -1.53
C PRO A 159 2.55 -12.62 -0.95
N ALA A 160 1.50 -13.12 -0.27
CA ALA A 160 0.45 -12.29 0.32
C ALA A 160 0.83 -11.64 1.67
N SER A 161 1.90 -12.11 2.30
CA SER A 161 2.33 -11.63 3.62
C SER A 161 3.11 -10.32 3.50
N ALA A 162 2.82 -9.36 4.38
CA ALA A 162 3.63 -8.15 4.57
C ALA A 162 5.02 -8.43 5.16
N TYR A 163 5.28 -9.67 5.59
CA TYR A 163 6.51 -10.12 6.24
C TYR A 163 7.11 -11.32 5.50
N GLU A 164 8.42 -11.28 5.24
CA GLU A 164 9.20 -12.47 4.88
C GLU A 164 10.43 -12.60 5.76
N TYR A 165 10.84 -13.85 6.01
CA TYR A 165 12.01 -14.21 6.78
C TYR A 165 12.76 -15.33 6.08
N LYS A 166 14.09 -15.19 5.96
CA LYS A 166 14.98 -16.26 5.50
C LYS A 166 16.25 -16.28 6.34
N GLN A 167 16.65 -17.48 6.77
CA GLN A 167 17.99 -17.69 7.28
C GLN A 167 18.91 -18.00 6.09
N LEU A 168 20.01 -17.27 6.01
CA LEU A 168 21.01 -17.40 4.94
C LEU A 168 22.08 -18.42 5.34
N LEU A 169 22.84 -18.91 4.36
CA LEU A 169 23.84 -19.97 4.54
C LEU A 169 25.01 -19.57 5.46
N ASP A 170 25.33 -18.28 5.51
CA ASP A 170 26.37 -17.70 6.38
C ASP A 170 25.87 -17.47 7.83
N GLY A 171 24.61 -17.84 8.13
CA GLY A 171 23.98 -17.59 9.42
C GLY A 171 23.33 -16.22 9.54
N SER A 172 23.46 -15.34 8.55
CA SER A 172 22.75 -14.07 8.49
C SER A 172 21.24 -14.29 8.32
N VAL A 173 20.45 -13.30 8.71
CA VAL A 173 18.99 -13.31 8.56
C VAL A 173 18.57 -12.20 7.60
N TYR A 174 17.76 -12.56 6.62
CA TYR A 174 17.06 -11.64 5.73
C TYR A 174 15.63 -11.45 6.21
N VAL A 175 15.21 -10.19 6.35
CA VAL A 175 13.81 -9.83 6.65
C VAL A 175 13.31 -8.85 5.60
N ARG A 176 12.08 -9.06 5.14
CA ARG A 176 11.37 -8.16 4.23
C ARG A 176 10.08 -7.68 4.90
N LEU A 177 9.85 -6.38 4.94
CA LEU A 177 8.67 -5.75 5.52
C LEU A 177 8.00 -4.84 4.49
N ASP A 178 6.71 -5.02 4.25
CA ASP A 178 5.93 -4.05 3.48
C ASP A 178 5.57 -2.86 4.37
N MET A 179 6.07 -1.68 4.02
CA MET A 179 5.70 -0.39 4.61
C MET A 179 5.42 0.62 3.48
N PRO A 180 4.28 0.48 2.77
CA PRO A 180 3.97 1.31 1.61
C PRO A 180 4.02 2.81 1.95
N GLY A 181 4.71 3.58 1.11
CA GLY A 181 4.87 5.02 1.27
C GLY A 181 6.09 5.43 2.10
N VAL A 182 6.80 4.49 2.72
CA VAL A 182 8.05 4.77 3.45
C VAL A 182 9.22 4.75 2.48
N SER A 183 10.06 5.79 2.54
CA SER A 183 11.31 5.90 1.79
C SER A 183 12.53 5.50 2.64
N ASP A 184 13.72 5.40 2.03
CA ASP A 184 14.96 5.04 2.73
C ASP A 184 15.42 6.08 3.76
N VAL A 185 14.99 7.34 3.64
CA VAL A 185 15.32 8.39 4.62
C VAL A 185 14.31 8.49 5.75
N ASP A 186 13.17 7.82 5.63
CA ASP A 186 12.07 7.86 6.60
C ASP A 186 11.97 6.57 7.43
N ILE A 187 13.09 5.84 7.54
CA ILE A 187 13.20 4.60 8.31
C ILE A 187 14.16 4.78 9.49
N ASN A 188 13.82 4.15 10.61
CA ASN A 188 14.70 4.00 11.75
C ASN A 188 14.75 2.53 12.19
N VAL A 189 15.96 2.05 12.51
CA VAL A 189 16.23 0.66 12.88
C VAL A 189 17.02 0.65 14.19
N ASP A 190 16.36 0.21 15.25
CA ASP A 190 16.91 0.23 16.61
C ASP A 190 16.95 -1.17 17.24
N PHE A 191 17.96 -1.43 18.06
CA PHE A 191 18.02 -2.64 18.88
C PHE A 191 17.78 -2.31 20.34
N VAL A 192 16.59 -2.65 20.84
CA VAL A 192 16.15 -2.31 22.21
C VAL A 192 15.56 -3.54 22.87
N ASN A 193 15.93 -3.81 24.13
CA ASN A 193 15.40 -4.93 24.91
C ASN A 193 15.41 -6.27 24.16
N TYR A 194 16.54 -6.57 23.50
CA TYR A 194 16.73 -7.81 22.74
C TYR A 194 15.81 -7.94 21.51
N ARG A 195 15.28 -6.83 20.98
CA ARG A 195 14.43 -6.79 19.80
C ARG A 195 14.99 -5.81 18.79
N LEU A 196 15.03 -6.23 17.53
CA LEU A 196 15.26 -5.33 16.42
C LEU A 196 13.92 -4.70 16.04
N ILE A 197 13.78 -3.41 16.30
CA ILE A 197 12.59 -2.61 16.04
C ILE A 197 12.85 -1.79 14.79
N VAL A 198 11.91 -1.83 13.86
CA VAL A 198 11.91 -1.03 12.64
C VAL A 198 10.72 -0.10 12.70
N VAL A 199 10.96 1.19 12.59
CA VAL A 199 9.94 2.23 12.52
C VAL A 199 10.06 2.93 11.18
N GLY A 200 8.94 3.19 10.52
CA GLY A 200 8.93 3.92 9.25
C GLY A 200 7.76 4.89 9.21
N ASP A 201 7.98 6.08 8.64
CA ASP A 201 6.95 7.10 8.47
C ASP A 201 6.72 7.38 6.98
N ALA A 202 5.50 7.18 6.52
CA ALA A 202 5.07 7.52 5.17
C ALA A 202 4.40 8.90 5.21
N PRO A 203 4.95 9.93 4.55
CA PRO A 203 4.37 11.26 4.54
C PRO A 203 3.06 11.31 3.74
N THR A 204 2.25 12.34 4.01
CA THR A 204 1.09 12.68 3.16
C THR A 204 1.59 13.20 1.81
N VAL A 205 1.14 12.59 0.70
CA VAL A 205 1.48 13.05 -0.65
C VAL A 205 0.22 13.26 -1.47
N SER A 206 0.17 14.31 -2.29
CA SER A 206 -0.99 14.62 -3.15
C SER A 206 -2.28 14.80 -2.34
N HIS A 207 -3.31 14.00 -2.62
CA HIS A 207 -4.64 14.05 -1.99
C HIS A 207 -4.86 12.98 -0.93
N ASP A 208 -3.80 12.31 -0.47
CA ASP A 208 -3.85 11.33 0.64
C ASP A 208 -4.62 11.90 1.84
N SER A 209 -5.42 11.09 2.53
CA SER A 209 -6.12 11.54 3.74
C SER A 209 -5.17 11.85 4.89
N GLY A 210 -3.98 11.28 4.86
CA GLY A 210 -2.90 11.56 5.80
C GLY A 210 -1.74 10.58 5.63
N GLY A 211 -0.63 10.88 6.29
CA GLY A 211 0.52 9.98 6.39
C GLY A 211 0.23 8.75 7.25
N ARG A 212 1.15 7.79 7.22
CA ARG A 212 1.10 6.57 8.02
C ARG A 212 2.38 6.38 8.80
N SER A 213 2.27 5.77 9.97
CA SER A 213 3.42 5.32 10.74
C SER A 213 3.37 3.81 10.86
N TYR A 214 4.55 3.19 10.84
CA TYR A 214 4.74 1.75 10.93
C TYR A 214 5.71 1.42 12.06
N SER A 215 5.48 0.32 12.78
CA SER A 215 6.39 -0.23 13.77
C SER A 215 6.35 -1.76 13.75
N ALA A 216 7.51 -2.38 13.52
CA ALA A 216 7.66 -3.82 13.44
C ALA A 216 8.77 -4.30 14.38
N VAL A 217 8.53 -5.41 15.08
CA VAL A 217 9.60 -6.22 15.66
C VAL A 217 10.10 -7.18 14.57
N ALA A 218 11.20 -6.82 13.91
CA ALA A 218 11.74 -7.55 12.77
C ALA A 218 12.47 -8.85 13.19
N ALA A 219 13.11 -8.85 14.35
CA ALA A 219 13.76 -10.02 14.93
C ALA A 219 13.90 -9.92 16.47
N GLN A 220 14.11 -11.05 17.14
CA GLN A 220 14.30 -11.12 18.60
C GLN A 220 15.54 -11.94 18.96
N ALA A 221 16.29 -11.53 19.99
CA ALA A 221 17.61 -12.07 20.34
C ALA A 221 17.64 -13.53 20.83
N ASN A 222 16.51 -14.24 20.89
CA ASN A 222 16.57 -15.71 20.93
C ASN A 222 17.28 -16.29 19.68
N ILE A 223 17.49 -15.44 18.66
CA ILE A 223 18.18 -15.71 17.39
C ILE A 223 19.64 -15.20 17.40
N PHE A 224 20.06 -14.35 18.35
CA PHE A 224 21.37 -13.66 18.33
C PHE A 224 22.13 -13.76 19.67
N PRO A 225 23.47 -13.60 19.68
CA PRO A 225 24.24 -13.39 20.90
C PRO A 225 23.79 -12.14 21.68
N ILE A 226 24.27 -11.98 22.91
CA ILE A 226 23.91 -10.86 23.80
C ILE A 226 24.28 -9.48 23.21
N ASN A 227 25.20 -9.44 22.24
CA ASN A 227 25.60 -8.20 21.57
C ASN A 227 24.59 -7.76 20.51
N PRO A 228 24.38 -6.44 20.31
CA PRO A 228 23.57 -5.95 19.21
C PRO A 228 24.10 -6.47 17.86
N PRO A 229 23.25 -7.02 16.98
CA PRO A 229 23.70 -7.49 15.68
C PRO A 229 24.13 -6.30 14.80
N ARG A 230 25.02 -6.55 13.84
CA ARG A 230 25.21 -5.62 12.73
C ARG A 230 24.01 -5.74 11.80
N VAL A 231 23.37 -4.61 11.49
CA VAL A 231 22.20 -4.56 10.60
C VAL A 231 22.47 -3.64 9.44
N GLU A 232 22.26 -4.13 8.23
CA GLU A 232 22.19 -3.33 7.02
C GLU A 232 20.73 -3.29 6.57
N HIS A 233 20.30 -2.16 6.00
CA HIS A 233 18.96 -2.02 5.45
C HIS A 233 18.99 -1.32 4.09
N ASN A 234 17.92 -1.54 3.34
CA ASN A 234 17.59 -0.80 2.14
C ASN A 234 16.06 -0.73 2.04
N VAL A 235 15.53 0.42 1.66
CA VAL A 235 14.10 0.61 1.38
C VAL A 235 13.94 0.95 -0.10
N ASP A 236 13.25 0.07 -0.83
CA ASP A 236 12.85 0.35 -2.21
C ASP A 236 11.35 0.15 -2.36
N ASN A 237 10.68 1.13 -2.96
CA ASN A 237 9.26 1.03 -3.34
C ASN A 237 8.36 0.61 -2.15
N GLY A 238 8.57 1.21 -0.98
CA GLY A 238 7.77 0.90 0.23
C GLY A 238 8.01 -0.51 0.78
N VAL A 239 9.14 -1.14 0.46
CA VAL A 239 9.56 -2.44 0.98
C VAL A 239 10.90 -2.27 1.68
N VAL A 240 10.90 -2.51 2.99
CA VAL A 240 12.10 -2.49 3.83
C VAL A 240 12.74 -3.88 3.80
N ARG A 241 14.02 -3.93 3.47
CA ARG A 241 14.83 -5.14 3.46
C ARG A 241 15.94 -5.01 4.49
N LEU A 242 16.06 -5.99 5.38
CA LEU A 242 17.06 -6.02 6.44
C LEU A 242 17.98 -7.21 6.24
N PHE A 243 19.27 -6.99 6.44
CA PHE A 243 20.32 -8.00 6.54
C PHE A 243 20.89 -7.94 7.95
N ILE A 244 20.60 -8.96 8.74
CA ILE A 244 20.99 -9.03 10.16
C ILE A 244 22.10 -10.06 10.27
N HIS A 245 23.31 -9.61 10.55
CA HIS A 245 24.48 -10.47 10.59
C HIS A 245 24.74 -10.97 12.02
N PRO A 246 25.08 -12.26 12.19
CA PRO A 246 25.54 -12.77 13.48
C PRO A 246 26.85 -12.07 13.86
N THR A 247 26.97 -11.69 15.13
CA THR A 247 28.19 -11.15 15.75
C THR A 247 29.05 -12.25 16.33
#